data_AF-A0A139H7P8-F1
#
_entry.id   AF-A0A139H7P8-F1
#
_cell.length_a   1.000
_cell.length_b   1.000
_cell.length_c   1.000
_cell.angle_alpha   90.00
_cell.angle_beta   90.00
_cell.angle_gamma   90.00
#
_symmetry.space_group_name_H-M   'P 1'
#
loop_
_entity.id
_entity.type
_entity.pdbx_description
1 polymer ?
#
loop_
_entity_poly.entity_id
_entity_poly.type
_entity_poly.pdbx_seq_one_letter_code
_entity_poly.pdbx_strand_id
1 'polypeptide(L)'
;MSEQSRLEQMLPSGWAHVQRELVYGLLVIILGLFWIVSSFKERGTHFESINEKKSQWWNLNFKARKEYVLHARRLLSDGFRKFKGPFSILTDGGRVIMLPPEMIDAVNEKSELSFQKFTEEVRITKAGKGF
;
A
#
# COMPACT_ATOMS: atom_id res chain seq x y z
N MET A 1 -28.72 -14.35 58.82
CA MET A 1 -28.50 -13.48 57.64
C MET A 1 -27.09 -12.95 57.74
N SER A 2 -26.17 -13.48 56.93
CA SER A 2 -24.74 -13.18 57.00
C SER A 2 -24.42 -11.88 56.23
N GLU A 3 -23.51 -11.08 56.78
CA GLU A 3 -23.09 -9.79 56.23
C GLU A 3 -22.52 -9.88 54.80
N GLN A 4 -22.11 -11.07 54.37
CA GLN A 4 -21.65 -11.37 53.01
C GLN A 4 -22.70 -11.02 51.94
N SER A 5 -23.98 -11.22 52.24
CA SER A 5 -25.08 -10.87 51.32
C SER A 5 -25.28 -9.37 51.15
N ARG A 6 -24.80 -8.54 52.10
CA ARG A 6 -24.90 -7.08 52.02
C ARG A 6 -23.74 -6.47 51.21
N LEU A 7 -22.59 -7.14 51.18
CA LEU A 7 -21.41 -6.68 50.44
C LEU A 7 -21.55 -6.91 48.93
N GLU A 8 -22.18 -8.01 48.50
CA GLU A 8 -22.49 -8.22 47.07
C GLU A 8 -23.54 -7.24 46.53
N GLN A 9 -24.40 -6.70 47.40
CA GLN A 9 -25.44 -5.73 47.05
C GLN A 9 -24.91 -4.30 46.87
N MET A 10 -23.63 -4.04 47.18
CA MET A 10 -22.99 -2.71 47.11
C MET A 10 -22.07 -2.51 45.89
N LEU A 11 -21.91 -3.50 45.01
CA LEU A 11 -21.16 -3.32 43.78
C LEU A 11 -22.05 -2.67 42.70
N PRO A 12 -21.79 -1.42 42.29
CA PRO A 12 -22.63 -0.73 41.33
C PRO A 12 -22.58 -1.46 39.98
N SER A 13 -23.74 -1.97 39.55
CA SER A 13 -23.96 -2.63 38.26
C SER A 13 -23.63 -1.77 37.03
N GLY A 14 -23.31 -0.49 37.22
CA GLY A 14 -22.89 0.44 36.17
C GLY A 14 -21.53 0.14 35.53
N TRP A 15 -20.65 -0.62 36.18
CA TRP A 15 -19.32 -0.92 35.62
C TRP A 15 -19.35 -1.95 34.48
N ALA A 16 -20.34 -2.82 34.44
CA ALA A 16 -20.49 -3.81 33.37
C ALA A 16 -20.84 -3.16 32.02
N HIS A 17 -21.61 -2.07 32.05
CA HIS A 17 -21.93 -1.28 30.84
C HIS A 17 -20.70 -0.53 30.35
N VAL A 18 -19.97 0.13 31.26
CA VAL A 18 -18.72 0.85 30.91
C VAL A 18 -17.68 -0.09 30.31
N GLN A 19 -17.53 -1.30 30.85
CA GLN A 19 -16.61 -2.30 30.29
C GLN A 19 -17.05 -2.79 28.90
N ARG A 20 -18.35 -2.99 28.66
CA ARG A 20 -18.85 -3.39 27.34
C ARG A 20 -18.61 -2.31 26.29
N GLU A 21 -18.90 -1.06 26.61
CA GLU A 21 -18.66 0.07 25.69
C GLU A 21 -17.19 0.20 25.31
N LEU A 22 -16.27 0.02 26.27
CA LEU A 22 -14.83 0.02 26.00
C LEU A 22 -14.40 -1.14 25.10
N VAL A 23 -14.96 -2.33 25.32
CA VAL A 23 -14.67 -3.51 24.49
C VAL A 23 -15.17 -3.30 23.06
N TYR A 24 -16.39 -2.79 22.87
CA TYR A 24 -16.92 -2.48 21.54
C TYR A 24 -16.13 -1.37 20.85
N GLY A 25 -15.75 -0.32 21.58
CA GLY A 25 -14.89 0.75 21.06
C GLY A 25 -13.54 0.21 20.56
N LEU A 26 -12.88 -0.63 21.34
CA LEU A 26 -11.64 -1.30 20.94
C LEU A 26 -11.84 -2.19 19.70
N LEU A 27 -12.95 -2.93 19.63
CA LEU A 27 -13.24 -3.83 18.53
C LEU A 27 -13.45 -3.05 17.21
N VAL A 28 -14.15 -1.91 17.26
CA VAL A 28 -14.33 -1.02 16.11
C VAL A 28 -12.98 -0.41 15.67
N ILE A 29 -12.13 0.00 16.61
CA ILE A 29 -10.80 0.52 16.29
C ILE A 29 -9.94 -0.56 15.62
N ILE A 30 -9.96 -1.79 16.14
CA ILE A 30 -9.21 -2.92 15.56
C ILE A 30 -9.72 -3.24 14.15
N LEU A 31 -11.04 -3.27 13.95
CA LEU A 31 -11.64 -3.49 12.63
C LEU A 31 -11.29 -2.36 11.65
N GLY A 32 -11.32 -1.10 12.11
CA GLY A 32 -10.92 0.05 11.30
C GLY A 32 -9.44 -0.01 10.90
N LEU A 33 -8.55 -0.30 11.83
CA LEU A 33 -7.13 -0.49 11.57
C LEU A 33 -6.89 -1.67 10.61
N PHE A 34 -7.59 -2.79 10.81
CA PHE A 34 -7.51 -3.95 9.93
C PHE A 34 -7.97 -3.60 8.51
N TRP A 35 -9.08 -2.88 8.37
CA TRP A 35 -9.61 -2.44 7.07
C TRP A 35 -8.66 -1.48 6.37
N ILE A 36 -8.05 -0.54 7.09
CA ILE A 36 -7.04 0.38 6.57
C ILE A 36 -5.84 -0.43 6.05
N VAL A 37 -5.25 -1.29 6.89
CA VAL A 37 -4.10 -2.11 6.51
C VAL A 37 -4.43 -3.01 5.31
N SER A 38 -5.63 -3.61 5.28
CA SER A 38 -6.06 -4.45 4.16
C SER A 38 -6.23 -3.64 2.87
N SER A 39 -6.82 -2.44 2.96
CA SER A 39 -7.01 -1.55 1.80
C SER A 39 -5.68 -1.08 1.19
N PHE A 40 -4.63 -0.97 2.00
CA PHE A 40 -3.29 -0.68 1.50
C PHE A 40 -2.61 -1.86 0.82
N LYS A 41 -2.97 -3.10 1.19
CA LYS A 41 -2.31 -4.32 0.68
C LYS A 41 -2.77 -4.72 -0.72
N GLU A 42 -4.00 -4.38 -1.11
CA GLU A 42 -4.57 -4.74 -2.42
C GLU A 42 -4.05 -3.92 -3.60
N ARG A 43 -3.28 -2.84 -3.36
CA ARG A 43 -2.63 -2.06 -4.44
C ARG A 43 -1.31 -2.68 -4.92
N GLY A 44 -1.05 -3.93 -4.55
CA GLY A 44 0.11 -4.69 -5.04
C GLY A 44 -0.19 -5.23 -6.44
N THR A 45 0.54 -4.75 -7.44
CA THR A 45 0.43 -5.29 -8.79
C THR A 45 0.93 -6.74 -8.79
N HIS A 46 0.13 -7.70 -9.24
CA HIS A 46 0.47 -9.14 -9.31
C HIS A 46 1.64 -9.49 -10.27
N PHE A 47 2.29 -8.49 -10.87
CA PHE A 47 3.40 -8.68 -11.79
C PHE A 47 4.71 -8.92 -11.04
N GLU A 48 5.43 -9.97 -11.45
CA GLU A 48 6.76 -10.30 -10.94
C GLU A 48 7.66 -9.07 -10.98
N SER A 49 8.31 -8.75 -9.86
CA SER A 49 9.23 -7.62 -9.79
C SER A 49 10.68 -8.05 -9.97
N ILE A 50 11.42 -7.30 -10.80
CA ILE A 50 12.86 -7.52 -10.97
C ILE A 50 13.66 -7.25 -9.69
N ASN A 51 13.15 -6.38 -8.81
CA ASN A 51 13.84 -5.95 -7.59
C ASN A 51 13.10 -6.31 -6.29
N GLU A 52 12.15 -7.26 -6.33
CA GLU A 52 11.32 -7.66 -5.19
C GLU A 52 12.13 -8.15 -3.98
N LYS A 53 13.25 -8.84 -4.22
CA LYS A 53 14.12 -9.33 -3.13
C LYS A 53 14.77 -8.20 -2.30
N LYS A 54 14.77 -6.95 -2.78
CA LYS A 54 15.24 -5.77 -2.02
C LYS A 54 14.09 -5.04 -1.30
N SER A 55 12.85 -5.51 -1.42
CA SER A 55 11.62 -4.86 -0.93
C SER A 55 11.46 -4.86 0.59
N GLN A 56 12.01 -5.82 1.34
CA GLN A 56 11.72 -5.90 2.78
C GLN A 56 12.22 -4.67 3.56
N TRP A 57 13.10 -3.85 2.98
CA TRP A 57 13.70 -2.68 3.63
C TRP A 57 13.79 -1.45 2.70
N TRP A 58 12.92 -1.32 1.68
CA TRP A 58 13.05 -0.26 0.65
C TRP A 58 13.10 1.18 1.22
N ASN A 59 12.37 1.45 2.31
CA ASN A 59 12.42 2.75 2.99
C ASN A 59 13.72 3.00 3.77
N LEU A 60 14.45 1.94 4.13
CA LEU A 60 15.76 2.01 4.81
C LEU A 60 16.94 1.88 3.84
N ASN A 61 16.73 1.41 2.61
CA ASN A 61 17.82 1.05 1.69
C ASN A 61 18.12 2.14 0.65
N PHE A 62 18.71 3.25 1.10
CA PHE A 62 19.21 4.34 0.25
C PHE A 62 20.14 3.83 -0.88
N LYS A 63 20.85 2.72 -0.62
CA LYS A 63 21.72 2.04 -1.57
C LYS A 63 20.95 1.44 -2.75
N ALA A 64 19.78 0.86 -2.52
CA ALA A 64 18.93 0.30 -3.58
C ALA A 64 18.38 1.41 -4.50
N ARG A 65 18.05 2.58 -3.94
CA ARG A 65 17.65 3.77 -4.70
C ARG A 65 18.80 4.29 -5.57
N LYS A 66 19.99 4.44 -4.98
CA LYS A 66 21.19 4.89 -5.69
C LYS A 66 21.58 3.93 -6.82
N GLU A 67 21.54 2.63 -6.57
CA GLU A 67 21.80 1.60 -7.58
C GLU A 67 20.77 1.60 -8.72
N TYR A 68 19.48 1.86 -8.44
CA TYR A 68 18.49 2.03 -9.49
C TYR A 68 18.86 3.19 -10.40
N VAL A 69 19.16 4.38 -9.85
CA VAL A 69 19.53 5.55 -10.65
C VAL A 69 20.81 5.30 -11.47
N LEU A 70 21.82 4.68 -10.87
CA LEU A 70 23.10 4.37 -11.53
C LEU A 70 22.98 3.28 -12.60
N HIS A 71 22.06 2.33 -12.46
CA HIS A 71 21.98 1.15 -13.31
C HIS A 71 20.61 0.93 -13.96
N ALA A 72 19.77 1.96 -14.04
CA ALA A 72 18.40 1.88 -14.56
C ALA A 72 18.34 1.23 -15.95
N ARG A 73 19.22 1.65 -16.86
CA ARG A 73 19.31 1.06 -18.22
C ARG A 73 19.60 -0.44 -18.20
N ARG A 74 20.50 -0.87 -17.32
CA ARG A 74 20.85 -2.28 -17.19
C ARG A 74 19.70 -3.08 -16.58
N LEU A 75 19.06 -2.54 -15.54
CA LEU A 75 17.89 -3.15 -14.90
C LEU A 75 16.72 -3.29 -15.86
N LEU A 76 16.46 -2.28 -16.70
CA LEU A 76 15.43 -2.34 -17.73
C LEU A 76 15.75 -3.42 -18.78
N SER A 77 16.98 -3.42 -19.30
CA SER A 77 17.44 -4.44 -20.25
C SER A 77 17.35 -5.85 -19.68
N ASP A 78 17.78 -6.05 -18.43
CA ASP A 78 17.67 -7.32 -17.73
C ASP A 78 16.20 -7.72 -17.49
N GLY A 79 15.32 -6.74 -17.23
CA GLY A 79 13.88 -6.94 -17.11
C GLY A 79 13.25 -7.46 -18.40
N PHE A 80 13.49 -6.81 -19.52
CA PHE A 80 12.98 -7.25 -20.82
C PHE A 80 13.61 -8.56 -21.31
N ARG A 81 14.83 -8.88 -20.90
CA ARG A 81 15.45 -10.18 -21.21
C ARG A 81 14.89 -11.32 -20.35
N LYS A 82 14.56 -11.03 -19.09
CA LYS A 82 14.14 -12.03 -18.10
C LYS A 82 12.64 -12.31 -18.19
N PHE A 83 11.83 -11.28 -18.40
CA PHE A 83 10.38 -11.40 -18.46
C PHE A 83 9.91 -11.21 -19.90
N LYS A 84 9.20 -12.22 -20.43
CA LYS A 84 8.57 -12.17 -21.76
C LYS A 84 7.26 -11.38 -21.78
N GLY A 85 6.86 -10.79 -20.66
CA GLY A 85 5.60 -10.09 -20.48
C GLY A 85 5.75 -8.92 -19.50
N PRO A 86 4.64 -8.27 -19.13
CA PRO A 86 4.65 -7.16 -18.18
C PRO A 86 5.35 -7.52 -16.87
N PHE A 87 6.24 -6.64 -16.42
CA PHE A 87 6.96 -6.82 -15.16
C PHE A 87 6.94 -5.54 -14.36
N SER A 88 7.12 -5.64 -13.05
CA SER A 88 7.14 -4.46 -12.19
C SER A 88 8.56 -4.08 -11.76
N ILE A 89 8.79 -2.78 -11.60
CA ILE A 89 10.03 -2.22 -11.08
C ILE A 89 9.68 -1.30 -9.92
N LEU A 90 10.32 -1.52 -8.77
CA LEU A 90 10.25 -0.57 -7.67
C LEU A 90 11.22 0.60 -7.93
N THR A 91 10.70 1.79 -8.17
CA THR A 91 11.46 3.03 -8.35
C THR A 91 11.35 3.90 -7.10
N ASP A 92 12.09 5.01 -7.07
CA ASP A 92 12.02 6.03 -6.02
C ASP A 92 10.62 6.63 -5.87
N GLY A 93 9.90 6.78 -6.99
CA GLY A 93 8.52 7.27 -7.05
C GLY A 93 7.45 6.21 -6.75
N GLY A 94 7.82 4.94 -6.58
CA GLY A 94 6.89 3.84 -6.30
C GLY A 94 7.04 2.67 -7.27
N ARG A 95 6.08 1.75 -7.25
CA ARG A 95 6.09 0.60 -8.17
C ARG A 95 5.57 1.04 -9.54
N VAL A 96 6.38 0.84 -10.58
CA VAL A 96 6.03 1.12 -11.98
C VAL A 96 5.92 -0.20 -12.73
N ILE A 97 4.86 -0.36 -13.51
CA ILE A 97 4.70 -1.50 -14.41
C ILE A 97 5.37 -1.16 -15.74
N MET A 98 6.28 -2.02 -16.18
CA MET A 98 6.90 -1.94 -17.49
C MET A 98 6.13 -2.85 -18.45
N LEU A 99 5.64 -2.26 -19.53
CA LEU A 99 4.95 -2.98 -20.59
C LEU A 99 5.93 -3.25 -21.73
N PRO A 100 5.92 -4.47 -22.31
CA PRO A 100 6.75 -4.80 -23.43
C PRO A 100 6.23 -4.11 -24.72
N PRO A 101 7.12 -3.79 -25.69
CA PRO A 101 6.77 -2.97 -26.86
C PRO A 101 5.62 -3.53 -27.70
N GLU A 102 5.44 -4.84 -27.71
CA GLU A 102 4.38 -5.54 -28.45
C GLU A 102 2.98 -5.19 -27.93
N MET A 103 2.87 -4.64 -26.72
CA MET A 103 1.60 -4.20 -26.14
C MET A 103 1.26 -2.74 -26.44
N ILE A 104 2.07 -2.02 -27.22
CA ILE A 104 1.87 -0.60 -27.48
C ILE A 104 0.54 -0.32 -28.19
N ASP A 105 0.13 -1.20 -29.11
CA ASP A 105 -1.13 -1.04 -29.84
C ASP A 105 -2.34 -1.18 -28.92
N ALA A 106 -2.31 -2.14 -28.00
CA ALA A 106 -3.34 -2.35 -26.99
C ALA A 106 -3.41 -1.20 -25.96
N VAL A 107 -2.28 -0.56 -25.67
CA VAL A 107 -2.23 0.65 -24.83
C VAL A 107 -2.84 1.85 -25.56
N ASN A 108 -2.51 2.01 -26.84
CA ASN A 108 -3.00 3.13 -27.66
C ASN A 108 -4.51 3.02 -27.94
N GLU A 109 -5.07 1.81 -27.98
CA GLU A 109 -6.50 1.58 -28.13
C GLU A 109 -7.31 2.10 -26.92
N LYS A 110 -6.71 2.12 -25.72
CA LYS A 110 -7.38 2.56 -24.49
C LYS A 110 -7.05 4.01 -24.17
N SER A 111 -8.01 4.90 -24.38
CA SER A 111 -7.86 6.35 -24.08
C SER A 111 -7.61 6.69 -22.59
N GLU A 112 -7.82 5.74 -21.68
CA GLU A 112 -7.53 5.85 -20.24
C GLU A 112 -6.04 5.65 -19.93
N LEU A 113 -5.30 4.97 -20.80
CA LEU A 113 -3.87 4.70 -20.64
C LEU A 113 -3.00 5.74 -21.37
N SER A 114 -3.59 6.86 -21.78
CA SER A 114 -2.86 7.89 -22.51
C SER A 114 -1.84 8.59 -21.59
N PHE A 115 -0.59 8.62 -22.05
CA PHE A 115 0.49 9.28 -21.32
C PHE A 115 0.18 10.76 -21.06
N GLN A 116 -0.53 11.40 -21.98
CA GLN A 116 -0.89 12.81 -21.93
C GLN A 116 -1.80 13.11 -20.73
N LYS A 117 -2.88 12.31 -20.54
CA LYS A 117 -3.78 12.43 -19.38
C LYS A 117 -3.03 12.18 -18.07
N PHE A 118 -2.17 11.16 -18.02
CA PHE A 118 -1.36 10.88 -16.83
C PHE A 118 -0.45 12.07 -16.45
N THR A 119 0.23 12.68 -17.42
CA THR A 119 1.11 13.84 -17.15
C THR A 119 0.33 15.07 -16.70
N GLU A 120 -0.89 15.25 -17.18
CA GLU A 120 -1.77 16.35 -16.80
C GLU A 120 -2.27 16.18 -15.35
N GLU A 121 -2.75 14.99 -14.98
CA GLU A 121 -3.17 14.66 -13.62
C GLU A 121 -2.03 14.77 -12.59
N VAL A 122 -0.83 14.28 -12.93
CA VAL A 122 0.35 14.38 -12.06
C VAL A 122 0.76 15.84 -11.87
N ARG A 123 0.69 16.66 -12.93
CA ARG A 123 1.02 18.09 -12.87
C ARG A 123 0.03 18.84 -11.98
N ILE A 124 -1.27 18.57 -12.12
CA ILE A 124 -2.33 19.19 -11.32
C ILE A 124 -2.19 18.79 -9.84
N THR A 125 -1.92 17.51 -9.56
CA THR A 125 -1.76 16.99 -8.19
C THR A 125 -0.52 17.56 -7.49
N LYS A 126 0.57 17.80 -8.22
CA LYS A 126 1.76 18.48 -7.67
C LYS A 126 1.53 19.98 -7.43
N ALA A 127 0.75 20.65 -8.30
CA ALA A 127 0.44 22.06 -8.13
C ALA A 127 -0.45 22.33 -6.90
N GLY A 128 -1.34 21.40 -6.54
CA GLY A 128 -2.21 21.53 -5.35
C GLY A 128 -1.54 21.25 -3.99
N LYS A 129 -0.32 20.71 -3.97
CA LYS A 129 0.44 20.39 -2.74
C LYS A 129 1.54 21.41 -2.39
N GLY A 130 1.56 22.55 -3.08
CA GLY A 130 2.51 23.62 -2.85
C GLY A 130 1.89 24.84 -2.18
N PHE A 131 1.43 24.69 -0.92
CA PHE A 131 1.26 25.77 0.07
C PHE A 131 1.43 25.19 1.47
#